data_AF-A0A5K0ZW20-F1
#
_entry.id   AF-A0A5K0ZW20-F1
#
_cell.length_a   1.000
_cell.length_b   1.000
_cell.length_c   1.000
_cell.angle_alpha   90.00
_cell.angle_beta   90.00
_cell.angle_gamma   90.00
#
_symmetry.space_group_name_H-M   'P 1'
#
loop_
_entity.id
_entity.type
_entity.pdbx_description
1 polymer ?
#
loop_
_entity_poly.entity_id
_entity_poly.type
_entity_poly.pdbx_seq_one_letter_code
_entity_poly.pdbx_strand_id
1 'polypeptide(L)' 'MFDGLKVIDLSCCGCLEATPNFAMAPNLEKLILDECSKLKEVDDSIGSLKKL' A
#
# COMPACT_ATOMS: atom_id res chain seq x y z
N MET A 1 -2.41 5.51 -14.71
CA MET A 1 -1.46 4.45 -14.31
C MET A 1 -0.35 5.14 -13.54
N PHE A 2 -0.02 4.67 -12.33
CA PHE A 2 0.93 5.32 -11.42
C PHE A 2 2.35 4.77 -11.63
N ASP A 3 2.81 4.76 -12.88
CA ASP A 3 4.08 4.12 -13.24
C ASP A 3 5.31 4.80 -12.63
N GLY A 4 5.20 6.07 -12.23
CA GLY A 4 6.28 6.78 -11.53
C GLY A 4 6.26 6.60 -10.00
N LEU A 5 5.20 5.99 -9.44
CA LEU A 5 5.01 5.92 -8.00
C LEU A 5 5.85 4.79 -7.42
N LYS A 6 6.86 5.15 -6.63
CA LYS A 6 7.79 4.23 -5.97
C LYS A 6 7.52 4.04 -4.49
N VAL A 7 6.93 5.05 -3.83
CA VAL A 7 6.70 5.02 -2.39
C VAL A 7 5.26 5.42 -2.11
N ILE A 8 4.59 4.63 -1.29
CA ILE A 8 3.29 4.95 -0.70
C ILE A 8 3.49 4.95 0.81
N ASP A 9 3.12 6.05 1.44
CA ASP A 9 3.13 6.20 2.88
C ASP A 9 1.69 6.36 3.38
N LEU A 10 1.23 5.37 4.13
CA LEU A 10 -0.06 5.34 4.81
C LEU A 10 0.15 5.33 6.33
N SER A 11 1.33 5.73 6.82
CA SER A 11 1.61 5.78 8.25
C SER A 11 0.62 6.68 9.00
N CYS A 12 0.41 6.35 10.27
CA CYS A 12 -0.49 7.04 11.19
C CYS A 12 -1.96 7.10 10.73
N CYS A 13 -2.37 6.25 9.78
CA CYS A 13 -3.76 6.13 9.37
C CYS A 13 -4.55 5.28 10.37
N GLY A 14 -4.90 5.87 11.51
CA GLY A 14 -5.66 5.19 12.58
C GLY A 14 -7.10 4.77 12.21
N CYS A 15 -7.61 5.21 11.05
CA CYS A 15 -8.90 4.80 10.49
C CYS A 15 -8.79 3.78 9.35
N LEU A 16 -7.57 3.42 8.93
CA LEU A 16 -7.38 2.48 7.82
C LEU A 16 -7.73 1.07 8.31
N GLU A 17 -8.81 0.50 7.79
CA GLU A 17 -9.22 -0.87 8.12
C GLU A 17 -8.69 -1.89 7.09
N ALA A 18 -8.58 -1.47 5.83
CA ALA A 18 -8.02 -2.24 4.73
C ALA A 18 -7.17 -1.34 3.82
N THR A 19 -6.10 -1.88 3.22
CA THR A 19 -5.32 -1.10 2.23
C THR A 19 -6.08 -0.95 0.92
N PRO A 20 -5.79 0.11 0.13
CA PRO A 20 -6.35 0.22 -1.21
C PRO A 20 -5.72 -0.78 -2.18
N ASN A 21 -6.32 -0.90 -3.37
CA ASN A 21 -5.75 -1.66 -4.48
C ASN A 21 -4.51 -0.95 -5.06
N PHE A 22 -3.37 -1.66 -5.08
CA PHE A 22 -2.08 -1.20 -5.56
C PHE A 22 -1.74 -1.65 -6.99
N ALA A 23 -2.62 -2.38 -7.69
CA ALA A 23 -2.37 -2.87 -9.05
C ALA A 23 -2.08 -1.75 -10.07
N MET A 24 -2.52 -0.53 -9.76
CA MET A 24 -2.23 0.66 -10.58
C MET A 24 -0.83 1.26 -10.38
N ALA A 25 -0.05 0.76 -9.41
CA ALA A 25 1.30 1.22 -9.08
C ALA A 25 2.32 0.06 -9.23
N PRO A 26 2.55 -0.45 -10.46
CA PRO A 26 3.40 -1.63 -10.69
C PRO A 26 4.88 -1.40 -10.34
N ASN A 27 5.30 -0.15 -10.18
CA ASN A 27 6.66 0.24 -9.83
C ASN A 27 6.84 0.62 -8.35
N LEU A 28 5.86 0.30 -7.51
CA LEU A 28 5.96 0.54 -6.08
C LEU A 28 7.12 -0.29 -5.49
N GLU A 29 8.02 0.38 -4.79
CA GLU A 29 9.22 -0.17 -4.15
C GLU A 29 9.12 -0.10 -2.62
N LYS A 30 8.25 0.74 -2.07
CA LYS A 30 8.05 0.86 -0.61
C LYS A 30 6.62 1.19 -0.26
N LEU A 31 6.08 0.46 0.70
CA LEU A 31 4.78 0.70 1.33
C LEU A 31 5.00 0.85 2.84
N ILE A 32 4.54 1.96 3.42
CA ILE A 32 4.65 2.24 4.85
C ILE A 32 3.26 2.20 5.48
N LEU A 33 3.08 1.34 6.49
CA LEU A 33 1.81 1.10 7.19
C LEU A 33 1.93 1.27 8.71
N ASP A 34 2.92 2.05 9.15
CA ASP A 34 3.21 2.26 10.57
C ASP A 34 2.05 2.97 11.28
N GLU A 35 1.83 2.67 12.56
CA GLU A 35 0.78 3.30 13.38
C GLU A 35 -0.66 3.24 12.82
N CYS A 36 -0.96 2.26 11.97
CA CYS A 36 -2.31 2.01 11.48
C CYS A 36 -3.10 1.13 12.46
N SER A 37 -3.57 1.72 13.56
CA SER A 37 -4.19 1.01 14.69
C SER A 37 -5.41 0.13 14.37
N LYS A 38 -6.09 0.39 13.26
CA LYS A 38 -7.29 -0.34 12.83
C LYS A 38 -7.07 -1.25 11.63
N LEU A 39 -5.84 -1.33 11.11
CA LEU A 39 -5.56 -2.10 9.90
C LEU A 39 -5.71 -3.59 10.17
N LYS A 40 -6.64 -4.21 9.44
CA LYS A 40 -6.98 -5.64 9.56
C LYS A 40 -6.65 -6.41 8.30
N GLU A 41 -6.73 -5.75 7.15
CA GLU A 41 -6.62 -6.39 5.84
C GLU A 41 -5.65 -5.63 4.94
N VAL A 42 -4.85 -6.38 4.20
CA VAL A 42 -4.03 -5.86 3.11
C VAL A 42 -4.61 -6.43 1.83
N ASP A 43 -4.93 -5.55 0.87
CA ASP A 43 -5.50 -5.91 -0.42
C ASP A 43 -4.56 -6.84 -1.21
N ASP A 44 -5.12 -7.89 -1.81
CA ASP A 44 -4.39 -8.94 -2.52
C ASP A 44 -3.52 -8.43 -3.68
N SER A 45 -3.83 -7.24 -4.22
CA SER A 45 -2.99 -6.60 -5.23
C SER A 45 -1.54 -6.38 -4.77
N ILE A 46 -1.27 -6.38 -3.46
CA ILE A 46 0.09 -6.38 -2.89
C ILE A 46 0.94 -7.53 -3.45
N GLY A 47 0.36 -8.72 -3.66
CA GLY A 47 1.05 -9.88 -4.21
C GLY A 47 1.41 -9.75 -5.69
N SER A 48 0.82 -8.77 -6.39
CA SER A 48 1.12 -8.46 -7.79
C SER A 48 2.28 -7.46 -7.95
N LEU A 49 2.73 -6.83 -6.85
CA LEU A 49 3.79 -5.84 -6.85
C LEU A 49 5.16 -6.53 -6.87
N LYS A 50 5.78 -6.61 -8.05
CA LYS A 50 7.06 -7.31 -8.25
C LYS A 50 8.28 -6.60 -7.65
N LYS A 51 8.14 -5.31 -7.32
CA LYS A 51 9.26 -4.45 -6.88
C LYS A 51 9.19 -4.07 -5.41
N LEU A 52 8.14 -4.49 -4.71
CA LEU A 52 7.91 -4.24 -3.29
C LEU A 52 8.68 -5.24 -2.42
#